data_AF-A0A938UGF2-F1
#
_entry.id   AF-A0A938UGF2-F1
#
_cell.length_a   1.000
_cell.length_b   1.000
_cell.length_c   1.000
_cell.angle_alpha   90.00
_cell.angle_beta   90.00
_cell.angle_gamma   90.00
#
_symmetry.space_group_name_H-M   'P 1'
#
loop_
_entity.id
_entity.type
_entity.pdbx_description
1 polymer ?
#
loop_
_entity_poly.entity_id
_entity_poly.type
_entity_poly.pdbx_seq_one_letter_code
_entity_poly.pdbx_strand_id
1 'polypeptide(L)' 'FITYLVWFKLIHGYSVSRLSAFTFLAPIFGVLAGVVFLDEEFTVSLMTGLPMVCAGIFLVNWKR' A
#
# COMPACT_ATOMS: atom_id res chain seq x y z
N PHE A 1 -6.08 12.48 -22.87
CA PHE A 1 -4.82 13.24 -23.04
C PHE A 1 -4.55 14.19 -21.87
N ILE A 2 -5.50 15.06 -21.49
CA ILE A 2 -5.34 15.99 -20.34
C ILE A 2 -5.01 15.25 -19.03
N THR A 3 -5.64 14.10 -18.76
CA THR A 3 -5.33 13.25 -17.59
C THR A 3 -3.87 12.83 -17.51
N TYR A 4 -3.22 12.51 -18.65
CA TYR A 4 -1.81 12.14 -18.68
C TYR A 4 -0.89 13.32 -18.39
N LEU A 5 -1.21 14.51 -18.89
CA LEU A 5 -0.45 15.73 -18.63
C LEU A 5 -0.54 16.15 -17.15
N VAL A 6 -1.72 16.02 -16.55
CA VAL A 6 -1.93 16.26 -15.11
C VAL A 6 -1.15 15.25 -14.28
N TRP A 7 -1.16 13.98 -14.68
CA TRP A 7 -0.43 12.90 -14.00
C TRP A 7 1.09 13.10 -14.05
N PHE A 8 1.64 13.48 -15.22
CA PHE A 8 3.07 13.81 -15.37
C PHE A 8 3.49 15.03 -14.54
N LYS A 9 2.62 16.05 -14.42
CA LYS A 9 2.85 17.24 -13.59
C LYS A 9 2.82 16.90 -12.09
N LEU A 10 1.97 15.97 -11.68
CA LEU A 10 1.88 15.46 -10.31
C LEU A 10 3.13 14.65 -9.90
N ILE A 11 3.66 13.83 -10.80
CA ILE A 11 4.89 13.04 -10.56
C ILE A 11 6.11 13.93 -10.35
N HIS A 12 6.17 15.09 -11.01
CA HIS A 12 7.28 16.04 -10.86
C HIS A 12 7.17 16.92 -9.60
N GLY A 13 5.95 17.15 -9.07
CA GLY A 13 5.71 18.07 -7.96
C GLY A 13 5.49 17.43 -6.59
N TYR A 14 5.06 16.16 -6.55
CA TYR A 14 4.80 15.43 -5.30
C TYR A 14 5.77 14.28 -5.15
N SER A 15 6.61 14.37 -4.11
CA SER A 15 7.52 13.32 -3.65
C SER A 15 6.82 11.96 -3.70
N VAL A 16 7.23 11.11 -4.65
CA VAL A 16 6.79 9.71 -4.85
C VAL A 16 6.69 8.95 -3.52
N SER A 17 7.53 9.31 -2.54
CA SER A 17 7.52 8.83 -1.15
C SER A 17 6.18 8.94 -0.42
N ARG A 18 5.38 10.00 -0.63
CA ARG A 18 4.10 10.21 0.06
C ARG A 18 2.97 9.37 -0.54
N LEU A 19 3.00 9.20 -1.87
CA LEU A 19 2.12 8.27 -2.61
C LEU A 19 2.47 6.81 -2.27
N SER A 20 3.77 6.48 -2.20
CA SER A 20 4.24 5.17 -1.74
C SER A 20 3.76 4.87 -0.32
N ALA A 21 3.98 5.77 0.65
CA ALA A 21 3.56 5.57 2.05
C ALA A 21 2.05 5.29 2.20
N PHE A 22 1.21 5.90 1.36
CA PHE A 22 -0.23 5.65 1.36
C PHE A 22 -0.57 4.25 0.78
N THR A 23 0.11 3.85 -0.29
CA THR A 23 -0.01 2.49 -0.86
C THR A 23 0.50 1.41 0.11
N PHE A 24 1.48 1.73 0.96
CA PHE A 24 1.96 0.85 2.03
C PHE A 24 0.96 0.65 3.16
N LEU A 25 0.15 1.66 3.47
CA LEU A 25 -0.89 1.60 4.48
C LEU A 25 -2.14 0.87 3.99
N ALA A 26 -2.39 0.84 2.67
CA ALA A 26 -3.57 0.18 2.08
C ALA A 26 -3.78 -1.28 2.53
N PRO A 27 -2.80 -2.20 2.49
CA PRO A 27 -2.99 -3.57 2.96
C PRO A 27 -3.26 -3.65 4.48
N ILE A 28 -2.66 -2.76 5.27
CA ILE A 28 -2.89 -2.70 6.73
C ILE A 28 -4.34 -2.26 7.02
N PHE A 29 -4.82 -1.21 6.34
CA PHE A 29 -6.21 -0.78 6.45
C PHE A 29 -7.18 -1.84 5.92
N GLY A 30 -6.82 -2.55 4.85
CA GLY A 30 -7.62 -3.65 4.31
C GLY A 30 -7.82 -4.78 5.34
N VAL A 31 -6.74 -5.22 5.99
CA VAL A 31 -6.82 -6.26 7.04
C VAL A 31 -7.54 -5.75 8.29
N LEU A 32 -7.22 -4.54 8.77
CA LEU A 32 -7.93 -3.94 9.91
C LEU A 32 -9.43 -3.81 9.63
N ALA A 33 -9.81 -3.37 8.44
CA ALA A 33 -11.21 -3.25 8.07
C ALA A 33 -11.88 -4.63 7.93
N GLY A 34 -11.21 -5.62 7.34
CA GLY A 34 -11.73 -7.00 7.26
C GLY A 34 -11.99 -7.61 8.64
N VAL A 35 -11.07 -7.42 9.59
CA VAL A 35 -11.23 -7.94 10.95
C VAL A 35 -12.30 -7.17 11.73
N VAL A 36 -12.33 -5.83 11.63
CA VAL A 36 -13.25 -5.01 12.43
C VAL A 36 -14.68 -5.01 11.88
N PHE A 37 -14.86 -5.00 10.55
CA PHE A 37 -16.19 -4.92 9.93
C PHE A 37 -16.76 -6.28 9.54
N LEU A 38 -15.92 -7.23 9.17
CA LEU A 38 -16.34 -8.53 8.65
C LEU A 38 -16.14 -9.68 9.66
N ASP A 39 -15.59 -9.37 10.84
CA ASP A 39 -15.26 -10.34 11.91
C ASP A 39 -14.45 -11.53 11.37
N GLU A 40 -13.60 -11.29 10.36
CA GLU A 40 -12.79 -12.36 9.77
C GLU A 40 -11.87 -12.96 10.84
N GLU A 41 -11.93 -14.29 10.97
CA GLU A 41 -11.04 -15.02 11.84
C GLU A 41 -9.59 -14.70 11.46
N PHE A 42 -8.85 -14.17 12.44
CA PHE A 42 -7.44 -13.81 12.32
C PHE A 42 -6.60 -15.07 12.09
N THR A 43 -6.60 -15.54 10.84
CA THR A 43 -6.03 -16.82 10.46
C THR A 43 -4.53 -16.69 10.37
N VAL A 44 -3.79 -17.74 10.72
CA VAL A 44 -2.32 -17.75 10.67
C VAL A 44 -1.79 -17.37 9.28
N SER A 45 -2.49 -17.74 8.20
CA SER A 45 -2.17 -17.30 6.83
C SER A 45 -2.22 -15.77 6.63
N LEU A 46 -3.15 -15.07 7.26
CA LEU A 46 -3.23 -13.61 7.21
C LEU A 46 -2.08 -12.98 8.00
N MET A 47 -1.78 -13.56 9.16
CA MET A 47 -0.72 -13.09 10.05
C MET A 47 0.68 -13.28 9.45
N THR A 48 0.88 -14.28 8.58
CA THR A 48 2.15 -14.49 7.85
C THR A 48 2.17 -13.80 6.49
N GLY A 49 1.02 -13.73 5.80
CA GLY A 49 0.88 -13.10 4.49
C GLY A 49 1.03 -11.58 4.54
N LEU A 50 0.45 -10.92 5.54
CA LEU A 50 0.54 -9.46 5.71
C LEU A 50 1.99 -8.97 5.83
N PRO A 51 2.84 -9.49 6.74
CA PRO A 51 4.25 -9.09 6.80
C PRO A 51 5.03 -9.48 5.55
N MET A 52 4.69 -10.58 4.86
CA MET A 52 5.35 -10.97 3.61
C MET A 52 5.06 -9.99 2.47
N VAL A 53 3.82 -9.51 2.36
CA VAL A 53 3.45 -8.46 1.40
C VAL A 53 4.13 -7.14 1.79
N CYS A 54 4.07 -6.73 3.06
CA CYS A 54 4.77 -5.53 3.54
C CYS A 54 6.28 -5.58 3.22
N ALA A 55 6.93 -6.72 3.44
CA ALA A 55 8.35 -6.93 3.13
C ALA A 55 8.63 -6.83 1.61
N GLY A 56 7.78 -7.44 0.77
CA GLY A 56 7.92 -7.36 -0.69
C GLY A 56 7.81 -5.93 -1.21
N ILE A 57 6.83 -5.17 -0.73
CA ILE A 57 6.66 -3.77 -1.14
C ILE A 57 7.82 -2.92 -0.61
N PHE A 58 8.28 -3.17 0.62
CA PHE A 58 9.40 -2.44 1.22
C PHE A 58 10.70 -2.66 0.44
N LEU A 59 10.97 -3.91 0.05
CA LEU A 59 12.13 -4.27 -0.77
C LEU A 59 12.11 -3.59 -2.15
N VAL A 60 10.94 -3.48 -2.77
CA VAL A 60 10.76 -2.77 -4.05
C VAL A 60 10.96 -1.26 -3.89
N ASN A 61 10.50 -0.67 -2.79
CA ASN A 61 10.58 0.77 -2.56
C ASN A 61 11.92 1.21 -1.94
N TRP A 62 12.68 0.31 -1.31
CA TRP A 62 13.99 0.62 -0.74
C TRP A 62 15.00 0.98 -1.83
N LYS A 63 14.90 0.36 -3.02
CA LYS A 63 15.93 0.48 -4.07
C LYS A 63 15.74 1.69 -5.00
N ARG A 64 14.99 2.72 -4.59
CA ARG A 64 14.82 3.98 -5.33
C ARG A 64 15.12 5.19 -4.47
#